data_AF-A0A969RU78-F1
#
_entry.id   AF-A0A969RU78-F1
#
_cell.length_a   1.000
_cell.length_b   1.000
_cell.length_c   1.000
_cell.angle_alpha   90.00
_cell.angle_beta   90.00
_cell.angle_gamma   90.00
#
_symmetry.space_group_name_H-M   'P 1'
#
loop_
_entity.id
_entity.type
_entity.pdbx_description
1 polymer ?
#
loop_
_entity_poly.entity_id
_entity_poly.type
_entity_poly.pdbx_seq_one_letter_code
_entity_poly.pdbx_strand_id
1 'polypeptide(L)' 'METIRAVNGDPGAVWDELSWVEMNSSEQGQWAVLGWDADSWEEETDPPNSDDQAWEDLTPAERTAAEKLGYTELLWNEE' A
#
# COMPACT_ATOMS: atom_id res chain seq x y z
N MET A 1 -11.41 4.01 16.76
CA MET A 1 -11.33 3.85 15.30
C MET A 1 -9.88 4.06 14.96
N GLU A 2 -9.17 3.00 14.56
CA GLU A 2 -7.79 3.13 14.12
C GLU A 2 -7.83 3.73 12.71
N THR A 3 -7.34 4.95 12.58
CA THR A 3 -7.25 5.65 11.29
C THR A 3 -5.88 5.41 10.69
N ILE A 4 -5.82 5.33 9.36
CA ILE A 4 -4.54 5.25 8.63
C ILE A 4 -3.70 6.47 8.97
N ARG A 5 -2.38 6.29 9.13
CA ARG A 5 -1.45 7.38 9.39
C ARG A 5 -1.54 8.44 8.31
N ALA A 6 -1.34 9.70 8.70
CA ALA A 6 -1.26 10.79 7.74
C ALA A 6 0.09 10.72 7.02
N VAL A 7 0.09 10.24 5.78
CA VAL A 7 1.26 10.29 4.90
C VAL A 7 1.32 11.68 4.26
N ASN A 8 2.42 12.40 4.49
CA ASN A 8 2.69 13.69 3.86
C ASN A 8 3.94 13.57 3.00
N GLY A 9 3.81 13.77 1.69
CA GLY A 9 4.92 13.67 0.75
C GLY A 9 4.84 12.37 -0.04
N ASP A 10 5.95 11.64 -0.08
CA ASP A 10 6.08 10.40 -0.82
C ASP A 10 5.56 9.22 0.02
N PRO A 11 4.44 8.59 -0.36
CA PRO A 11 3.88 7.45 0.35
C PRO A 11 4.81 6.24 0.34
N GLY A 12 5.42 5.91 -0.80
CA GLY A 12 6.35 4.78 -0.93
C GLY A 12 7.42 4.79 0.15
N ALA A 13 8.18 5.89 0.23
CA ALA A 13 9.22 6.06 1.25
C ALA A 13 8.70 5.92 2.69
N VAL A 14 7.46 6.36 2.99
CA VAL A 14 6.89 6.22 4.34
C VAL A 14 6.53 4.78 4.65
N TRP A 15 6.04 4.04 3.65
CA TRP A 15 5.63 2.65 3.83
C TRP A 15 6.83 1.71 3.84
N ASP A 16 7.82 1.91 2.97
CA ASP A 16 9.07 1.15 2.92
C ASP A 16 9.89 1.24 4.21
N GLU A 17 9.74 2.32 4.99
CA GLU A 17 10.39 2.47 6.29
C GLU A 17 9.73 1.64 7.41
N LEU A 18 8.59 1.00 7.15
CA LEU A 18 7.78 0.30 8.14
C LEU A 18 7.74 -1.20 7.90
N SER A 19 7.86 -1.95 8.99
CA SER A 19 7.51 -3.37 9.00
C SER A 19 6.00 -3.58 9.07
N TRP A 20 5.52 -4.76 8.64
CA TRP A 20 4.10 -5.10 8.65
C TRP A 20 3.49 -4.99 10.06
N VAL A 21 4.27 -5.33 11.09
CA VAL A 21 3.87 -5.28 12.49
C VAL A 21 3.80 -3.86 13.06
N GLU A 22 4.44 -2.89 12.42
CA GLU A 22 4.33 -1.46 12.77
C GLU A 22 3.08 -0.80 12.19
N MET A 23 2.43 -1.47 11.24
CA MET A 23 1.16 -1.04 10.67
C MET A 23 -0.02 -1.44 11.57
N ASN A 24 -1.03 -0.58 11.65
CA ASN A 24 -2.26 -0.91 12.36
C ASN A 24 -3.22 -1.74 11.49
N SER A 25 -4.26 -2.30 12.09
CA SER A 25 -5.23 -3.18 11.41
C SER A 25 -5.90 -2.51 10.19
N SER A 26 -6.11 -1.19 10.22
CA SER A 26 -6.71 -0.46 9.10
C SER A 26 -5.74 -0.29 7.92
N GLU A 27 -4.46 -0.08 8.22
CA GLU A 27 -3.37 0.04 7.23
C GLU A 27 -3.12 -1.30 6.55
N GLN A 28 -2.90 -2.36 7.36
CA GLN A 28 -2.80 -3.74 6.88
C GLN A 28 -4.02 -4.13 6.05
N GLY A 29 -5.22 -3.69 6.47
CA GLY A 29 -6.45 -3.94 5.71
C GLY A 29 -6.52 -3.24 4.36
N GLN A 30 -5.84 -2.10 4.14
CA GLN A 30 -5.76 -1.49 2.81
C GLN A 30 -4.70 -2.19 1.95
N TRP A 31 -3.56 -2.51 2.52
CA TRP A 31 -2.51 -3.28 1.86
C TRP A 31 -3.01 -4.67 1.41
N ALA A 32 -3.81 -5.33 2.24
CA ALA A 32 -4.47 -6.59 1.88
C ALA A 32 -5.46 -6.46 0.71
N VAL A 33 -6.04 -5.28 0.46
CA VAL A 33 -6.88 -5.06 -0.73
C VAL A 33 -6.03 -4.99 -2.00
N LEU A 34 -4.80 -4.48 -1.89
CA LEU A 34 -3.77 -4.53 -2.94
C LEU A 34 -3.17 -5.94 -3.10
N GLY A 35 -3.46 -6.85 -2.16
CA GLY A 35 -2.97 -8.22 -2.18
C GLY A 35 -1.70 -8.42 -1.36
N TRP A 36 -1.22 -7.39 -0.67
CA TRP A 36 -0.09 -7.50 0.25
C TRP A 36 -0.50 -8.19 1.54
N ASP A 37 0.41 -8.99 2.06
CA ASP A 37 0.30 -9.60 3.38
C ASP A 37 1.63 -9.51 4.13
N ALA A 38 1.66 -9.99 5.37
CA ALA A 38 2.85 -9.91 6.20
C ALA A 38 4.06 -10.63 5.57
N ASP A 39 3.83 -11.75 4.90
CA ASP A 39 4.89 -12.54 4.29
C ASP A 39 5.39 -11.85 3.00
N SER A 40 4.50 -11.28 2.18
CA SER A 40 4.91 -10.55 0.98
C SER A 40 5.60 -9.21 1.30
N TRP A 41 5.16 -8.53 2.36
CA TRP A 41 5.71 -7.25 2.81
C TRP A 41 7.12 -7.37 3.38
N GLU A 42 7.39 -8.44 4.13
CA GLU A 42 8.71 -8.70 4.75
C GLU A 42 9.65 -9.45 3.79
N GLU A 43 9.34 -9.47 2.48
CA GLU A 43 10.11 -10.17 1.43
C GLU A 43 10.28 -11.68 1.67
N GLU A 44 9.41 -12.30 2.47
CA GLU A 44 9.40 -13.75 2.70
C GLU A 44 8.73 -14.51 1.53
N THR A 45 7.86 -13.82 0.78
CA THR A 45 7.20 -14.33 -0.44
C THR A 45 7.23 -13.30 -1.56
N ASP A 46 6.89 -13.74 -2.78
CA ASP A 46 6.81 -12.84 -3.95
C ASP A 46 5.77 -11.73 -3.70
N PRO A 47 6.05 -10.49 -4.15
CA PRO A 47 5.10 -9.38 -4.02
C PRO A 47 3.81 -9.66 -4.82
N PRO A 48 2.68 -9.03 -4.42
CA PRO A 48 1.43 -9.18 -5.14
C PRO A 48 1.51 -8.53 -6.52
N ASN A 49 0.62 -8.97 -7.42
CA ASN A 49 0.54 -8.40 -8.77
C ASN A 49 0.29 -6.88 -8.79
N SER A 50 -0.19 -6.28 -7.70
CA SER A 50 -0.37 -4.83 -7.63
C SER A 50 0.95 -4.08 -7.70
N ASP A 51 2.05 -4.68 -7.22
CA ASP A 51 3.39 -4.07 -7.18
C ASP A 51 3.90 -3.71 -8.59
N ASP A 52 3.63 -4.58 -9.57
CA ASP A 52 4.01 -4.37 -10.98
C ASP A 52 2.92 -3.65 -11.81
N GLN A 53 1.77 -3.30 -11.22
CA GLN A 53 0.65 -2.71 -11.96
C GLN A 53 0.69 -1.19 -11.93
N ALA A 54 0.45 -0.58 -13.09
CA ALA A 54 0.16 0.84 -13.17
C ALA A 54 -1.18 1.15 -12.50
N TRP A 55 -1.34 2.38 -12.02
CA TRP A 55 -2.57 2.84 -11.36
C TRP A 55 -3.84 2.62 -12.21
N GLU A 56 -3.70 2.73 -13.52
CA GLU A 56 -4.80 2.53 -14.47
C GLU A 56 -5.25 1.06 -14.55
N ASP A 57 -4.33 0.12 -14.33
CA ASP A 57 -4.58 -1.33 -14.35
C ASP A 57 -5.18 -1.83 -13.03
N LEU A 58 -4.94 -1.10 -11.93
CA LEU A 58 -5.57 -1.39 -10.64
C LEU A 58 -7.11 -1.37 -10.73
N THR A 59 -7.73 -2.30 -10.03
CA THR A 59 -9.17 -2.32 -9.84
C THR A 59 -9.65 -1.10 -9.04
N PRO A 60 -10.93 -0.73 -9.16
CA PRO A 60 -11.47 0.38 -8.37
C PRO A 60 -11.28 0.23 -6.86
N ALA A 61 -11.26 -1.00 -6.34
CA ALA A 61 -11.05 -1.27 -4.92
C ALA A 61 -9.60 -1.02 -4.49
N GLU A 62 -8.64 -1.48 -5.30
CA GLU A 62 -7.20 -1.25 -5.11
C GLU A 62 -6.87 0.23 -5.15
N ARG A 63 -7.37 0.97 -6.13
CA ARG A 63 -7.18 2.44 -6.19
C ARG A 63 -7.72 3.14 -4.94
N THR A 64 -8.92 2.80 -4.49
CA THR A 64 -9.47 3.38 -3.26
C THR A 64 -8.64 3.01 -2.02
N ALA A 65 -8.03 1.83 -1.98
CA ALA A 65 -7.12 1.45 -0.91
C ALA A 65 -5.82 2.26 -0.96
N ALA A 66 -5.21 2.38 -2.14
CA ALA A 66 -4.02 3.19 -2.36
C ALA A 66 -4.26 4.68 -2.03
N GLU A 67 -5.40 5.25 -2.44
CA GLU A 67 -5.81 6.62 -2.07
C GLU A 67 -5.88 6.82 -0.55
N LYS A 68 -6.38 5.83 0.18
CA LYS A 68 -6.46 5.87 1.64
C LYS A 68 -5.09 5.74 2.31
N LEU A 69 -4.16 5.02 1.68
CA LEU A 69 -2.76 4.91 2.08
C LEU A 69 -1.95 6.16 1.73
N GLY A 70 -2.55 7.14 1.04
CA GLY A 70 -1.92 8.41 0.67
C GLY A 70 -1.33 8.43 -0.73
N TYR A 71 -1.47 7.35 -1.50
CA TYR A 71 -1.09 7.33 -2.91
C TYR A 71 -2.05 8.13 -3.77
N THR A 72 -1.51 8.66 -4.85
CA THR A 72 -2.27 9.24 -5.95
C THR A 72 -1.78 8.61 -7.24
N GLU A 73 -2.55 8.71 -8.33
CA GLU A 73 -2.16 8.20 -9.64
C GLU A 73 -0.75 8.65 -10.07
N LEU A 74 -0.38 9.89 -9.75
CA LEU A 74 0.96 10.40 -10.05
C LEU A 74 2.02 9.68 -9.21
N LEU A 75 1.86 9.67 -7.88
CA LEU A 75 2.84 9.08 -6.97
C LEU A 75 2.99 7.57 -7.17
N TRP A 76 1.88 6.86 -7.40
CA TRP A 76 1.90 5.43 -7.65
C TRP A 76 2.65 5.05 -8.93
N ASN A 77 2.47 5.83 -10.00
CA ASN A 77 3.15 5.56 -11.27
C ASN A 77 4.58 6.13 -11.30
N GLU A 78 4.99 6.91 -10.29
CA GLU A 78 6.34 7.46 -10.14
C GLU A 78 7.25 6.59 -9.24
N GLU A 79 6.69 5.56 -8.59
CA GLU A 79 7.43 4.53 -7.85
C GLU A 79 8.22 3.57 -8.76
#